data_AF-A0A972C884-F1
#
_entry.id   AF-A0A972C884-F1
#
_cell.length_a   1.000
_cell.length_b   1.000
_cell.length_c   1.000
_cell.angle_alpha   90.00
_cell.angle_beta   90.00
_cell.angle_gamma   90.00
#
_symmetry.space_group_name_H-M   'P 1'
#
loop_
_entity.id
_entity.type
_entity.pdbx_description
1 polymer ?
#
loop_
_entity_poly.entity_id
_entity_poly.type
_entity_poly.pdbx_seq_one_letter_code
_entity_poly.pdbx_strand_id
1 'polypeptide(L)'
;MRIRYTIPFKRKIIFDDHWEIPMQGGKLRIIEENGYAKALELLFEKQPLEYAPHFQHSNQAGVVATITKRDHRMVSVKRQLDKATTFLKCFYDIELITDEIDAKYEGETPAP
;
A
#
# COMPACT_ATOMS: atom_id res chain seq x y z
N MET A 1 -14.79 -0.08 -1.94
CA MET A 1 -13.68 0.84 -2.30
C MET A 1 -12.41 0.03 -2.46
N ARG A 2 -11.62 0.36 -3.47
CA ARG A 2 -10.31 -0.22 -3.71
C ARG A 2 -9.24 0.63 -3.04
N ILE A 3 -8.36 0.00 -2.28
CA ILE A 3 -7.22 0.66 -1.62
C ILE A 3 -5.94 0.00 -2.13
N ARG A 4 -5.00 0.83 -2.58
CA ARG A 4 -3.69 0.41 -3.07
C ARG A 4 -2.58 1.07 -2.27
N TYR A 5 -1.67 0.26 -1.75
CA TYR A 5 -0.45 0.72 -1.11
C TYR A 5 0.75 0.29 -1.96
N THR A 6 1.52 1.25 -2.43
CA THR A 6 2.70 1.00 -3.27
C THR A 6 3.94 1.33 -2.48
N ILE A 7 4.87 0.37 -2.40
CA ILE A 7 6.12 0.48 -1.66
C ILE A 7 7.27 0.22 -2.63
N PRO A 8 8.07 1.23 -2.99
CA PRO A 8 9.13 1.05 -3.96
C PRO A 8 10.28 0.21 -3.39
N PHE A 9 10.92 -0.55 -4.28
CA PHE A 9 12.20 -1.19 -3.96
C PHE A 9 13.31 -0.15 -3.99
N LYS A 10 14.25 -0.26 -3.05
CA LYS A 10 15.42 0.64 -2.97
C LYS A 10 16.47 0.36 -4.04
N ARG A 11 16.44 -0.84 -4.62
CA ARG A 11 17.36 -1.29 -5.67
C ARG A 11 16.60 -2.06 -6.73
N LYS A 12 17.19 -2.13 -7.92
CA LYS A 12 16.68 -2.94 -9.02
C LYS A 12 16.84 -4.41 -8.67
N ILE A 13 15.74 -5.16 -8.69
CA ILE A 13 15.70 -6.59 -8.41
C ILE A 13 14.97 -7.24 -9.58
N ILE A 14 15.39 -8.45 -9.94
CA ILE A 14 14.70 -9.27 -10.94
C ILE A 14 13.98 -10.36 -10.16
N PHE A 15 12.70 -10.55 -10.47
CA PHE A 15 11.89 -11.68 -10.02
C PHE A 15 11.49 -12.46 -11.28
N ASP A 16 12.10 -13.62 -11.50
CA ASP A 16 11.89 -14.37 -12.75
C ASP A 16 10.47 -14.98 -12.86
N ASP A 17 9.80 -15.20 -11.72
CA ASP A 17 8.41 -15.62 -11.64
C ASP A 17 7.83 -15.20 -10.27
N HIS A 18 6.77 -14.38 -10.28
CA HIS A 18 6.06 -13.98 -9.06
C HIS A 18 4.55 -14.06 -9.24
N TRP A 19 3.93 -14.75 -8.30
CA TRP A 19 2.50 -14.92 -8.16
C TRP A 19 1.96 -13.94 -7.11
N GLU A 20 0.65 -13.66 -7.18
CA GLU A 20 0.00 -12.84 -6.15
C GLU A 20 0.05 -13.60 -4.81
N ILE A 21 0.64 -12.98 -3.79
CA ILE A 21 0.74 -13.55 -2.46
C ILE A 21 -0.52 -13.14 -1.67
N PRO A 22 -1.34 -14.10 -1.20
CA PRO A 22 -2.53 -13.77 -0.43
C PRO A 22 -2.14 -13.13 0.91
N MET A 23 -2.80 -12.03 1.23
CA MET A 23 -2.62 -11.27 2.46
C MET A 23 -3.94 -11.22 3.24
N GLN A 24 -3.91 -10.76 4.48
CA GLN A 24 -5.13 -10.70 5.28
C GLN A 24 -6.07 -9.63 4.72
N GLY A 25 -7.13 -10.08 4.03
CA GLY A 25 -8.14 -9.23 3.42
C GLY A 25 -7.71 -8.55 2.12
N GLY A 26 -6.59 -8.96 1.52
CA GLY A 26 -6.06 -8.39 0.29
C GLY A 26 -5.02 -9.29 -0.36
N LYS A 27 -4.24 -8.72 -1.27
CA LYS A 27 -3.18 -9.43 -1.97
C LYS A 27 -1.96 -8.54 -2.15
N LEU A 28 -0.79 -9.16 -2.12
CA LEU A 28 0.49 -8.54 -2.40
C LEU A 28 0.94 -8.96 -3.80
N ARG A 29 1.38 -8.02 -4.61
CA ARG A 29 1.95 -8.30 -5.93
C ARG A 29 3.18 -7.43 -6.19
N ILE A 30 4.02 -7.87 -7.11
CA ILE A 30 5.16 -7.09 -7.59
C ILE A 30 4.69 -6.27 -8.79
N ILE A 31 5.02 -4.99 -8.78
CA ILE A 31 4.87 -4.09 -9.92
C ILE A 31 6.20 -4.10 -10.67
N GLU A 32 6.15 -4.50 -11.93
CA GLU A 32 7.31 -4.56 -12.80
C GLU A 32 7.37 -3.38 -13.75
N GLU A 33 8.59 -2.98 -14.08
CA GLU A 33 8.88 -2.00 -15.11
C GLU A 33 10.21 -2.37 -15.79
N ASN A 34 10.17 -2.55 -17.12
CA ASN A 34 11.34 -2.93 -17.93
C ASN A 34 12.05 -4.21 -17.46
N GLY A 35 11.30 -5.21 -16.97
CA GLY A 35 11.85 -6.49 -16.48
C GLY A 35 12.48 -6.42 -15.07
N TYR A 36 12.31 -5.30 -14.37
CA TYR A 36 12.74 -5.15 -12.98
C TYR A 36 11.53 -4.95 -12.06
N ALA A 37 11.59 -5.53 -10.87
CA ALA A 37 10.68 -5.24 -9.79
C ALA A 37 10.86 -3.80 -9.32
N LYS A 38 9.87 -2.96 -9.61
CA LYS A 38 9.83 -1.53 -9.27
C LYS A 38 9.30 -1.30 -7.87
N ALA A 39 8.21 -1.98 -7.52
CA ALA A 39 7.56 -1.82 -6.23
C ALA A 39 6.81 -3.08 -5.80
N LEU A 40 6.53 -3.18 -4.51
CA LEU A 40 5.46 -4.03 -3.98
C LEU A 40 4.16 -3.25 -3.94
N GLU A 41 3.06 -3.88 -4.35
CA GLU A 41 1.72 -3.31 -4.21
C GLU A 41 0.86 -4.22 -3.33
N LEU A 42 0.30 -3.66 -2.26
CA LEU A 42 -0.80 -4.28 -1.53
C LEU A 42 -2.13 -3.73 -2.05
N LEU A 43 -2.97 -4.63 -2.54
CA LEU A 43 -4.28 -4.34 -3.06
C LEU A 43 -5.36 -4.90 -2.12
N PHE A 44 -6.27 -4.02 -1.70
CA PHE A 44 -7.46 -4.37 -0.93
C PHE A 44 -8.69 -3.95 -1.74
N GLU A 45 -9.60 -4.88 -2.01
CA GLU A 45 -10.84 -4.63 -2.76
C GLU A 45 -12.05 -4.72 -1.82
N LYS A 46 -13.19 -4.15 -2.22
CA LYS A 46 -14.46 -4.16 -1.46
C LYS A 46 -14.34 -3.60 -0.05
N GLN A 47 -13.44 -2.64 0.16
CA GLN A 47 -13.22 -2.04 1.46
C GLN A 47 -14.30 -0.98 1.79
N PRO A 48 -14.70 -0.85 3.06
CA PRO A 48 -15.56 0.22 3.55
C PRO A 48 -15.02 1.62 3.20
N LEU A 49 -15.93 2.55 2.90
CA LEU A 49 -15.59 3.95 2.60
C LEU A 49 -15.04 4.70 3.82
N GLU A 50 -15.31 4.22 5.04
CA GLU A 50 -14.77 4.78 6.28
C GLU A 50 -13.23 4.77 6.33
N TYR A 51 -12.57 3.95 5.51
CA TYR A 51 -11.12 3.96 5.38
C TYR A 51 -10.58 5.06 4.47
N ALA A 52 -11.44 5.79 3.75
CA ALA A 52 -11.00 6.92 2.96
C ALA A 52 -10.40 8.01 3.87
N PRO A 53 -9.39 8.76 3.42
CA PRO A 53 -8.88 9.88 4.18
C PRO A 53 -9.99 10.92 4.39
N HIS A 54 -10.18 11.35 5.63
CA HIS A 54 -11.17 12.37 5.98
C HIS A 54 -10.51 13.74 6.06
N PHE A 55 -11.13 14.74 5.45
CA PHE A 55 -10.76 16.14 5.66
C PHE A 55 -11.45 16.65 6.92
N GLN A 56 -10.66 17.04 7.93
CA GLN A 56 -11.18 17.76 9.10
C GLN A 56 -10.87 19.25 8.94
N HIS A 57 -11.91 20.07 8.90
CA HIS A 57 -11.75 21.52 9.02
C HIS A 57 -11.40 21.86 10.47
N SER A 58 -10.29 22.56 10.67
CA SER A 58 -9.92 23.11 11.98
C SER A 58 -10.72 24.39 12.21
N ASN A 59 -11.45 24.49 13.32
CA ASN A 59 -12.15 25.71 13.75
C ASN A 59 -11.22 26.68 14.52
N GLN A 60 -9.89 26.51 14.44
CA GLN A 60 -8.94 27.45 15.05
C GLN A 60 -8.70 28.64 14.13
N ALA A 61 -8.94 29.84 14.63
CA ALA A 61 -8.67 31.09 13.93
C ALA A 61 -7.21 31.12 13.44
N GLY A 62 -7.02 31.10 12.12
CA GLY A 62 -5.71 31.16 11.46
C GLY A 62 -5.21 29.88 10.81
N VAL A 63 -5.89 28.74 10.94
CA VAL A 63 -5.50 27.48 10.28
C VAL A 63 -6.59 27.04 9.29
N VAL A 64 -6.32 27.21 7.99
CA VAL A 64 -7.32 27.09 6.90
C VAL A 64 -7.81 25.64 6.67
N ALA A 65 -7.05 24.61 7.04
CA ALA A 65 -7.52 23.23 7.21
C ALA A 65 -6.34 22.40 7.73
N THR A 66 -6.61 21.40 8.57
CA THR A 66 -5.61 20.38 8.92
C THR A 66 -6.05 19.08 8.27
N ILE A 67 -5.38 18.67 7.18
CA ILE A 67 -5.64 17.37 6.56
C ILE A 67 -5.05 16.29 7.48
N THR A 68 -5.84 15.76 8.39
CA THR A 68 -5.45 14.60 9.20
C THR A 68 -5.52 13.34 8.35
N LYS A 69 -4.43 13.06 7.60
CA LYS A 69 -4.23 11.80 6.87
C LYS A 69 -3.93 10.66 7.88
N ARG A 70 -4.86 10.35 8.78
CA ARG A 70 -4.79 9.17 9.65
C ARG A 70 -5.42 7.99 8.93
N ASP A 71 -4.59 7.27 8.19
CA ASP A 71 -4.96 5.95 7.72
C ASP A 71 -4.84 4.95 8.88
N HIS A 72 -5.96 4.61 9.50
CA HIS A 72 -6.04 3.64 10.60
C HIS A 72 -5.54 2.24 10.20
N ARG A 73 -5.53 1.92 8.90
CA ARG A 73 -5.09 0.63 8.37
C ARG A 73 -3.58 0.55 8.19
N MET A 74 -2.88 1.69 8.14
CA MET A 74 -1.45 1.76 7.89
C MET A 74 -0.62 0.91 8.86
N VAL A 75 -1.01 0.82 10.13
CA VAL A 75 -0.33 -0.03 11.13
C VAL A 75 -0.44 -1.52 10.76
N SER A 76 -1.64 -1.96 10.33
CA SER A 76 -1.85 -3.33 9.88
C SER A 76 -1.09 -3.61 8.57
N VAL A 77 -1.12 -2.67 7.63
CA VAL A 77 -0.38 -2.73 6.37
C VAL A 77 1.11 -2.90 6.62
N LYS A 78 1.71 -2.07 7.48
CA LYS A 78 3.14 -2.19 7.86
C LYS A 78 3.45 -3.55 8.46
N ARG A 79 2.63 -4.04 9.39
CA ARG A 79 2.85 -5.37 10.00
C ARG A 79 2.77 -6.51 8.98
N GLN A 80 1.85 -6.44 8.03
CA GLN A 80 1.74 -7.44 6.97
C GLN A 80 2.93 -7.34 6.01
N LEU A 81 3.34 -6.12 5.66
CA LEU A 81 4.51 -5.86 4.83
C LEU A 81 5.80 -6.39 5.47
N ASP A 82 6.00 -6.19 6.78
CA ASP A 82 7.17 -6.70 7.50
C ASP A 82 7.26 -8.22 7.38
N LYS A 83 6.14 -8.94 7.60
CA LYS A 83 6.09 -10.40 7.46
C LYS A 83 6.39 -10.86 6.04
N ALA A 84 5.76 -10.24 5.04
CA ALA A 84 5.99 -10.58 3.64
C ALA A 84 7.43 -10.27 3.22
N THR A 85 8.00 -9.16 3.70
CA THR A 85 9.38 -8.77 3.44
C THR A 85 10.35 -9.75 4.06
N THR A 86 10.12 -10.18 5.30
CA THR A 86 10.94 -11.23 5.95
C THR A 86 10.93 -12.52 5.13
N PHE A 87 9.77 -12.94 4.63
CA PHE A 87 9.66 -14.11 3.77
C PHE A 87 10.42 -13.94 2.45
N LEU A 88 10.21 -12.83 1.74
CA LEU A 88 10.89 -12.55 0.47
C LEU A 88 12.40 -12.45 0.64
N LYS A 89 12.89 -11.90 1.77
CA LYS A 89 14.30 -11.83 2.12
C LYS A 89 14.99 -13.18 2.27
N CYS A 90 14.25 -14.27 2.48
CA CYS A 90 14.82 -15.62 2.50
C CYS A 90 15.28 -16.08 1.11
N PHE A 91 14.72 -15.51 0.03
CA PHE A 91 14.98 -15.93 -1.35
C PHE A 91 15.69 -14.86 -2.17
N TYR A 92 15.39 -13.59 -1.90
CA TYR A 92 15.88 -12.46 -2.67
C TYR A 92 16.46 -11.40 -1.74
N ASP A 93 17.59 -10.81 -2.14
CA ASP A 93 18.18 -9.70 -1.41
C ASP A 93 17.38 -8.41 -1.67
N ILE A 94 16.27 -8.24 -0.94
CA ILE A 94 15.35 -7.12 -1.11
C ILE A 94 15.54 -6.02 -0.05
N GLU A 95 15.43 -4.77 -0.49
CA GLU A 95 15.30 -3.60 0.37
C GLU A 95 14.15 -2.74 -0.13
N LEU A 96 13.28 -2.30 0.78
CA LEU A 96 12.11 -1.47 0.49
C LEU A 96 12.29 -0.08 1.09
N ILE A 97 11.72 0.93 0.46
CA ILE A 97 11.66 2.30 1.01
C ILE A 97 10.34 2.43 1.79
N THR A 98 10.33 1.95 3.03
CA THR A 98 9.11 1.87 3.87
C THR A 98 8.58 3.22 4.36
N ASP A 99 9.36 4.29 4.19
CA ASP A 99 8.96 5.65 4.51
C ASP A 99 8.19 6.32 3.37
N GLU A 100 8.27 5.76 2.15
CA GLU A 100 7.64 6.28 0.93
C GLU A 100 6.47 5.40 0.49
N ILE A 101 5.57 5.08 1.42
CA ILE A 101 4.35 4.32 1.08
C ILE A 101 3.35 5.28 0.42
N ASP A 102 3.13 5.11 -0.88
CA ASP A 102 2.04 5.77 -1.58
C ASP A 102 0.74 5.01 -1.35
N ALA A 103 -0.35 5.72 -1.07
CA ALA A 103 -1.65 5.14 -0.78
C ALA A 103 -2.73 5.78 -1.64
N LYS A 104 -3.42 4.98 -2.45
CA LYS A 104 -4.51 5.40 -3.34
C LYS A 104 -5.83 4.75 -2.92
N TYR A 105 -6.89 5.55 -2.91
CA TYR A 105 -8.23 5.17 -2.49
C TYR A 105 -9.20 5.47 -3.64
N GLU A 106 -9.83 4.44 -4.19
CA GLU A 106 -10.70 4.55 -5.36
C GLU A 106 -12.08 3.97 -5.05
N GLY A 107 -13.13 4.77 -5.25
CA GLY A 107 -14.50 4.29 -5.19
C GLY A 107 -14.68 3.11 -6.16
N GLU A 108 -15.19 1.99 -5.66
CA GLU A 108 -15.63 0.89 -6.53
C GLU A 108 -17.10 1.16 -6.82
N THR A 109 -17.45 1.46 -8.06
CA THR A 109 -18.85 1.43 -8.49
C THR A 109 -19.34 0.00 -8.34
N PRO A 110 -20.48 -0.26 -7.67
CA PRO A 110 -21.07 -1.59 -7.69
C PRO A 110 -21.30 -2.01 -9.16
N ALA A 111 -20.93 -3.25 -9.49
CA ALA A 111 -21.21 -3.78 -10.82
C ALA A 111 -22.75 -3.75 -11.05
N PRO A 112 -23.19 -3.41 -12.28
CA PRO A 112 -24.61 -3.39 -12.63
C PRO A 112 -25.28 -4.76 -12.51
#